data_AF-A0A537XBH5-F1
#
_entry.id   AF-A0A537XBH5-F1
#
_cell.length_a   1.000
_cell.length_b   1.000
_cell.length_c   1.000
_cell.angle_alpha   90.00
_cell.angle_beta   90.00
_cell.angle_gamma   90.00
#
_symmetry.space_group_name_H-M   'P 1'
#
loop_
_entity.id
_entity.type
_entity.pdbx_description
1 polymer ?
#
loop_
_entity_poly.entity_id
_entity_poly.type
_entity_poly.pdbx_seq_one_letter_code
_entity_poly.pdbx_strand_id
1 'polypeptide(L)'
;MGPPRRRRSPLPAALGAVAALLATTATGCGSSSSSSHTKSTATAATGPTAATTATGPTAPSRPHTTPTAPSGAGTGGTPAPSTGGGAVAHGRSAAIALVARQGYSVTDPSTYRSDQTLRVLVGATGKKMTGRVQRAFFFVNDRYLGTDTSAPSAGITVAGQDDTSVTLSYRLFRPSDPLCCPSGGRRSVRFVLDNGELAPSRPIPPADPRAALSRR
;
A
#
# COMPACT_ATOMS: atom_id res chain seq x y z
N MET A 1 -4.50 34.45 -36.22
CA MET A 1 -5.25 34.55 -34.95
C MET A 1 -6.65 34.02 -35.22
N GLY A 2 -7.07 32.91 -34.60
CA GLY A 2 -8.38 32.29 -34.86
C GLY A 2 -8.97 31.72 -33.56
N PRO A 3 -10.28 31.86 -33.30
CA PRO A 3 -10.86 31.56 -31.99
C PRO A 3 -11.01 30.04 -31.72
N PRO A 4 -10.83 29.59 -30.47
CA PRO A 4 -10.95 28.18 -30.11
C PRO A 4 -12.41 27.71 -30.13
N ARG A 5 -12.71 26.70 -30.96
CA ARG A 5 -14.03 26.03 -30.98
C ARG A 5 -14.23 25.17 -29.73
N ARG A 6 -15.02 25.68 -28.77
CA ARG A 6 -15.51 24.91 -27.61
C ARG A 6 -16.35 23.72 -28.06
N ARG A 7 -15.85 22.48 -27.92
CA ARG A 7 -16.69 21.28 -28.00
C ARG A 7 -17.39 21.08 -26.65
N ARG A 8 -18.68 21.41 -26.59
CA ARG A 8 -19.60 20.91 -25.55
C ARG A 8 -20.04 19.51 -25.96
N SER A 9 -19.92 18.54 -25.07
CA SER A 9 -20.51 17.20 -25.23
C SER A 9 -21.62 17.01 -24.18
N PRO A 10 -22.78 16.44 -24.54
CA PRO A 10 -23.96 16.43 -23.68
C PRO A 10 -23.95 15.33 -22.61
N LEU A 11 -24.64 15.59 -21.51
CA LEU A 11 -25.09 14.60 -20.53
C LEU A 11 -26.26 13.80 -21.12
N PRO A 12 -26.28 12.45 -21.04
CA PRO A 12 -27.51 11.68 -21.17
C PRO A 12 -28.23 11.57 -19.82
N ALA A 13 -29.51 11.96 -19.80
CA ALA A 13 -30.43 11.70 -18.68
C ALA A 13 -31.45 10.63 -19.10
N ALA A 14 -31.59 9.59 -18.27
CA ALA A 14 -32.67 8.59 -18.24
C ALA A 14 -32.58 7.96 -16.84
N LEU A 15 -33.57 7.97 -15.94
CA LEU A 15 -35.04 7.95 -16.07
C LEU A 15 -35.53 6.62 -16.68
N GLY A 16 -35.80 5.67 -15.78
CA GLY A 16 -36.30 4.32 -16.07
C GLY A 16 -36.56 3.57 -14.75
N ALA A 17 -37.83 3.52 -14.34
CA ALA A 17 -38.30 2.74 -13.20
C ALA A 17 -39.09 1.50 -13.69
N VAL A 18 -39.41 0.58 -12.76
CA VAL A 18 -40.63 -0.30 -12.68
C VAL A 18 -40.33 -1.73 -12.18
N ALA A 19 -41.23 -2.22 -11.31
CA ALA A 19 -41.47 -3.59 -10.81
C ALA A 19 -40.31 -4.33 -10.09
N ALA A 20 -40.42 -4.89 -8.87
CA ALA A 20 -41.51 -5.46 -8.04
C ALA A 20 -41.79 -6.97 -8.24
N LEU A 21 -41.92 -7.66 -7.09
CA LEU A 21 -42.26 -9.08 -6.84
C LEU A 21 -41.30 -10.16 -7.35
N LEU A 22 -40.71 -10.90 -6.40
CA LEU A 22 -41.20 -12.26 -6.04
C LEU A 22 -40.52 -12.72 -4.73
N ALA A 23 -41.29 -13.36 -3.85
CA ALA A 23 -40.82 -13.91 -2.59
C ALA A 23 -40.95 -15.44 -2.59
N THR A 24 -39.92 -16.15 -2.15
CA THR A 24 -40.00 -17.57 -1.79
C THR A 24 -39.17 -17.86 -0.55
N THR A 25 -39.80 -18.50 0.43
CA THR A 25 -39.22 -18.94 1.70
C THR A 25 -38.48 -20.27 1.55
N ALA A 26 -37.36 -20.46 2.24
CA ALA A 26 -36.77 -21.78 2.48
C ALA A 26 -36.33 -21.91 3.95
N THR A 27 -37.14 -22.62 4.73
CA THR A 27 -36.91 -22.88 6.16
C THR A 27 -35.90 -24.01 6.34
N GLY A 28 -34.69 -23.69 6.79
CA GLY A 28 -33.63 -24.67 7.08
C GLY A 28 -33.47 -24.92 8.57
N CYS A 29 -34.29 -25.81 9.15
CA CYS A 29 -34.09 -26.30 10.51
C CYS A 29 -33.25 -27.58 10.49
N GLY A 30 -32.18 -27.63 11.29
CA GLY A 30 -31.32 -28.81 11.43
C GLY A 30 -30.56 -28.74 12.75
N SER A 31 -30.87 -29.64 13.67
CA SER A 31 -30.30 -29.69 15.03
C SER A 31 -29.95 -31.13 15.41
N SER A 32 -28.99 -31.29 16.33
CA SER A 32 -28.54 -32.58 16.93
C SER A 32 -27.76 -33.49 15.94
N SER A 33 -26.70 -34.22 16.29
CA SER A 33 -25.97 -34.48 17.56
C SER A 33 -24.45 -34.57 17.23
N SER A 34 -23.46 -34.89 18.09
CA SER A 34 -23.39 -35.52 19.43
C SER A 34 -22.18 -35.00 20.23
N SER A 35 -22.13 -35.29 21.53
CA SER A 35 -21.04 -34.95 22.46
C SER A 35 -19.77 -35.80 22.31
N SER A 36 -18.60 -35.23 22.59
CA SER A 36 -17.55 -35.96 23.32
C SER A 36 -16.80 -35.00 24.27
N HIS A 37 -16.69 -35.40 25.54
CA HIS A 37 -15.94 -34.66 26.55
C HIS A 37 -14.47 -35.08 26.52
N THR A 38 -13.55 -34.13 26.49
CA THR A 38 -12.20 -34.31 27.01
C THR A 38 -11.87 -33.20 28.00
N LYS A 39 -11.95 -33.54 29.29
CA LYS A 39 -11.30 -32.76 30.35
C LYS A 39 -9.79 -32.84 30.13
N SER A 40 -9.12 -31.72 29.92
CA SER A 40 -7.69 -31.61 30.18
C SER A 40 -7.45 -30.59 31.28
N THR A 41 -6.94 -31.12 32.38
CA THR A 41 -6.56 -30.48 33.64
C THR A 41 -5.73 -29.22 33.47
N ALA A 42 -6.01 -28.23 34.32
CA ALA A 42 -5.04 -27.18 34.63
C ALA A 42 -3.86 -27.78 35.42
N THR A 43 -2.64 -27.40 35.07
CA THR A 43 -1.45 -27.59 35.90
C THR A 43 -0.81 -26.23 36.12
N ALA A 44 -0.87 -25.72 37.35
CA ALA A 44 -0.04 -24.61 37.77
C ALA A 44 1.38 -25.11 38.07
N ALA A 45 2.40 -24.34 37.70
CA ALA A 45 3.79 -24.56 38.10
C ALA A 45 4.44 -23.21 38.43
N THR A 46 5.25 -23.19 39.49
CA THR A 46 5.61 -21.97 40.23
C THR A 46 7.11 -21.72 40.19
N GLY A 47 7.52 -20.53 39.72
CA GLY A 47 8.85 -19.95 39.96
C GLY A 47 10.06 -20.62 39.25
N PRO A 48 11.30 -20.12 39.48
CA PRO A 48 11.67 -19.02 40.37
C PRO A 48 12.26 -17.77 39.67
N THR A 49 12.36 -16.70 40.45
CA THR A 49 13.14 -15.48 40.18
C THR A 49 14.65 -15.77 40.08
N ALA A 50 15.34 -15.11 39.14
CA ALA A 50 16.77 -14.86 39.23
C ALA A 50 17.08 -13.43 38.75
N ALA A 51 17.71 -12.64 39.61
CA ALA A 51 18.21 -11.31 39.30
C ALA A 51 19.71 -11.27 39.57
N THR A 52 20.49 -10.67 38.66
CA THR A 52 21.89 -10.30 38.88
C THR A 52 22.17 -8.96 38.21
N THR A 53 23.06 -8.17 38.83
CA THR A 53 23.15 -6.72 38.69
C THR A 53 24.59 -6.28 38.32
N ALA A 54 24.66 -5.25 37.47
CA ALA A 54 25.71 -4.21 37.36
C ALA A 54 27.12 -4.47 36.76
N THR A 55 27.61 -3.38 36.15
CA THR A 55 29.02 -2.91 35.96
C THR A 55 29.97 -3.74 35.07
N GLY A 56 30.82 -3.15 34.22
CA GLY A 56 31.21 -1.74 34.10
C GLY A 56 32.03 -1.40 32.81
N PRO A 57 33.06 -0.52 32.90
CA PRO A 57 33.55 0.36 31.82
C PRO A 57 34.37 -0.36 30.71
N THR A 58 34.65 0.21 29.53
CA THR A 58 35.51 1.40 29.33
C THR A 58 35.50 1.87 27.86
N ALA A 59 35.60 3.18 27.61
CA ALA A 59 35.76 3.75 26.27
C ALA A 59 37.25 4.00 25.92
N PRO A 60 37.71 3.68 24.70
CA PRO A 60 38.98 4.17 24.17
C PRO A 60 38.77 5.36 23.21
N SER A 61 39.14 6.56 23.64
CA SER A 61 39.28 7.72 22.76
C SER A 61 40.57 7.63 21.93
N ARG A 62 40.50 7.86 20.62
CA ARG A 62 41.67 8.13 19.76
C ARG A 62 41.27 9.01 18.56
N PRO A 63 42.22 9.65 17.86
CA PRO A 63 42.29 11.11 17.89
C PRO A 63 41.70 11.79 16.65
N HIS A 64 41.33 13.06 16.82
CA HIS A 64 41.09 13.97 15.71
C HIS A 64 42.39 14.17 14.91
N THR A 65 42.37 13.81 13.63
CA THR A 65 43.30 14.37 12.65
C THR A 65 42.58 15.47 11.88
N THR A 66 43.08 16.70 11.98
CA THR A 66 42.59 17.86 11.24
C THR A 66 43.28 17.91 9.87
N PRO A 67 42.58 17.74 8.74
CA PRO A 67 43.17 17.99 7.43
C PRO A 67 43.15 19.49 7.16
N THR A 68 44.34 20.07 7.00
CA THR A 68 44.59 21.45 6.58
C THR A 68 43.78 21.81 5.33
N ALA A 69 43.12 22.98 5.35
CA ALA A 69 42.43 23.51 4.18
C ALA A 69 43.42 24.08 3.14
N PRO A 70 43.40 23.62 1.87
CA PRO A 70 43.99 24.37 0.77
C PRO A 70 43.03 25.48 0.34
N SER A 71 43.46 26.73 0.48
CA SER A 71 42.75 27.89 -0.08
C SER A 71 42.85 27.87 -1.60
N GLY A 72 41.74 27.53 -2.27
CA GLY A 72 41.63 27.50 -3.72
C GLY A 72 40.63 28.52 -4.21
N ALA A 73 41.11 29.73 -4.55
CA ALA A 73 40.27 30.77 -5.15
C ALA A 73 39.86 30.38 -6.58
N GLY A 74 38.64 29.85 -6.73
CA GLY A 74 38.03 29.50 -8.01
C GLY A 74 36.90 30.45 -8.38
N THR A 75 37.22 31.50 -9.15
CA THR A 75 36.21 32.37 -9.75
C THR A 75 35.41 31.61 -10.80
N GLY A 76 34.19 31.18 -10.49
CA GLY A 76 33.32 30.42 -11.39
C GLY A 76 31.85 30.61 -11.04
N GLY A 77 31.08 31.22 -11.95
CA GLY A 77 29.76 31.78 -11.67
C GLY A 77 28.73 30.78 -11.11
N THR A 78 27.96 31.26 -10.13
CA THR A 78 26.79 30.60 -9.55
C THR A 78 25.77 30.21 -10.63
N PRO A 79 25.50 28.92 -10.87
CA PRO A 79 24.29 28.49 -11.56
C PRO A 79 23.19 28.36 -10.50
N ALA A 80 22.22 29.27 -10.49
CA ALA A 80 21.01 29.09 -9.68
C ALA A 80 20.24 27.85 -10.19
N PRO A 81 20.02 26.79 -9.38
CA PRO A 81 19.41 25.56 -9.87
C PRO A 81 17.89 25.67 -9.92
N SER A 82 17.37 26.39 -10.92
CA SER A 82 15.96 26.35 -11.31
C SER A 82 15.60 25.07 -12.08
N THR A 83 15.84 23.90 -11.46
CA THR A 83 15.75 22.58 -12.11
C THR A 83 14.88 21.59 -11.34
N GLY A 84 13.69 22.03 -10.90
CA GLY A 84 12.74 21.18 -10.17
C GLY A 84 12.13 20.03 -11.01
N GLY A 85 12.23 20.05 -12.35
CA GLY A 85 11.58 19.07 -13.22
C GLY A 85 12.42 17.84 -13.59
N GLY A 86 13.75 17.98 -13.70
CA GLY A 86 14.63 16.95 -14.28
C GLY A 86 14.80 15.71 -13.40
N ALA A 87 15.25 15.92 -12.15
CA ALA A 87 15.43 14.84 -11.18
C ALA A 87 14.10 14.12 -10.87
N VAL A 88 13.02 14.89 -10.76
CA VAL A 88 11.63 14.41 -10.58
C VAL A 88 11.20 13.45 -11.69
N ALA A 89 11.40 13.83 -12.96
CA ALA A 89 11.06 12.99 -14.10
C ALA A 89 11.93 11.72 -14.14
N HIS A 90 13.22 11.83 -13.78
CA HIS A 90 14.14 10.70 -13.73
C HIS A 90 13.74 9.67 -12.65
N GLY A 91 13.52 10.11 -11.41
CA GLY A 91 13.08 9.25 -10.29
C GLY A 91 11.78 8.49 -10.59
N ARG A 92 10.77 9.19 -11.11
CA ARG A 92 9.51 8.56 -11.53
C ARG A 92 9.71 7.53 -12.64
N SER A 93 10.56 7.82 -13.63
CA SER A 93 10.81 6.91 -14.74
C SER A 93 11.53 5.64 -14.28
N ALA A 94 12.50 5.77 -13.37
CA ALA A 94 13.17 4.65 -12.73
C ALA A 94 12.22 3.79 -11.89
N ALA A 95 11.29 4.42 -11.15
CA ALA A 95 10.26 3.73 -10.39
C ALA A 95 9.28 2.95 -11.29
N ILE A 96 8.81 3.55 -12.39
CA ILE A 96 7.97 2.87 -13.40
C ILE A 96 8.71 1.67 -14.00
N ALA A 97 9.99 1.83 -14.35
CA ALA A 97 10.82 0.73 -14.88
C ALA A 97 11.01 -0.40 -13.85
N LEU A 98 11.07 -0.09 -12.55
CA LEU A 98 11.13 -1.10 -11.49
C LEU A 98 9.83 -1.90 -11.37
N VAL A 99 8.67 -1.23 -11.44
CA VAL A 99 7.35 -1.90 -11.47
C VAL A 99 7.23 -2.81 -12.70
N ALA A 100 7.70 -2.35 -13.87
CA ALA A 100 7.74 -3.14 -15.10
C ALA A 100 8.66 -4.37 -14.99
N ARG A 101 9.85 -4.24 -14.37
CA ARG A 101 10.75 -5.38 -14.12
C ARG A 101 10.15 -6.43 -13.18
N GLN A 102 9.21 -6.05 -12.31
CA GLN A 102 8.45 -7.01 -11.49
C GLN A 102 7.23 -7.60 -12.23
N GLY A 103 7.07 -7.30 -13.53
CA GLY A 103 6.01 -7.84 -14.39
C GLY A 103 4.69 -7.06 -14.37
N TYR A 104 4.61 -5.90 -13.70
CA TYR A 104 3.39 -5.11 -13.56
C TYR A 104 3.41 -3.87 -14.46
N SER A 105 2.25 -3.50 -15.00
CA SER A 105 2.06 -2.21 -15.68
C SER A 105 1.51 -1.18 -14.69
N VAL A 106 2.13 -0.01 -14.60
CA VAL A 106 1.66 1.09 -13.74
C VAL A 106 0.28 1.57 -14.21
N THR A 107 -0.70 1.60 -13.30
CA THR A 107 -2.08 1.98 -13.63
C THR A 107 -2.31 3.49 -13.64
N ASP A 108 -1.58 4.23 -12.80
CA ASP A 108 -1.62 5.69 -12.73
C ASP A 108 -0.25 6.24 -12.27
N PRO A 109 0.60 6.74 -13.19
CA PRO A 109 1.90 7.30 -12.83
C PRO A 109 1.82 8.66 -12.11
N SER A 110 0.64 9.28 -12.02
CA SER A 110 0.45 10.52 -11.22
C SER A 110 0.35 10.27 -9.71
N THR A 111 0.26 9.00 -9.29
CA THR A 111 0.36 8.61 -7.88
C THR A 111 1.77 8.77 -7.31
N TYR A 112 2.81 8.74 -8.15
CA TYR A 112 4.18 9.01 -7.74
C TYR A 112 4.41 10.51 -7.59
N ARG A 113 4.29 11.00 -6.34
CA ARG A 113 4.52 12.39 -5.94
C ARG A 113 5.98 12.58 -5.58
N SER A 114 6.74 13.26 -6.43
CA SER A 114 8.18 13.46 -6.24
C SER A 114 8.51 14.49 -5.15
N ASP A 115 7.55 15.35 -4.85
CA ASP A 115 7.51 16.33 -3.77
C ASP A 115 7.30 15.70 -2.39
N GLN A 116 7.02 14.39 -2.33
CA GLN A 116 6.84 13.62 -1.10
C GLN A 116 8.04 12.69 -0.85
N THR A 117 8.35 12.48 0.43
CA THR A 117 9.39 11.56 0.91
C THR A 117 8.99 10.11 0.65
N LEU A 118 7.78 9.72 1.07
CA LEU A 118 7.16 8.43 0.77
C LEU A 118 6.33 8.55 -0.51
N ARG A 119 6.65 7.73 -1.51
CA ARG A 119 6.02 7.74 -2.84
C ARG A 119 5.46 6.37 -3.17
N VAL A 120 4.37 6.32 -3.93
CA VAL A 120 3.73 5.06 -4.34
C VAL A 120 3.48 4.98 -5.85
N LEU A 121 3.49 3.76 -6.37
CA LEU A 121 2.88 3.42 -7.66
C LEU A 121 1.98 2.20 -7.48
N VAL A 122 0.80 2.20 -8.10
CA VAL A 122 -0.02 0.98 -8.22
C VAL A 122 0.27 0.32 -9.55
N GLY A 123 0.77 -0.91 -9.51
CA GLY A 123 0.96 -1.76 -10.68
C GLY A 123 -0.14 -2.80 -10.80
N ALA A 124 -0.52 -3.16 -12.03
CA ALA A 124 -1.49 -4.20 -12.32
C ALA A 124 -1.06 -5.12 -13.47
N THR A 125 -1.52 -6.37 -13.42
CA THR A 125 -1.56 -7.30 -14.56
C THR A 125 -2.98 -7.86 -14.73
N GLY A 126 -3.24 -8.51 -15.87
CA GLY A 126 -4.56 -9.06 -16.21
C GLY A 126 -5.57 -8.00 -16.70
N LYS A 127 -6.69 -8.46 -17.28
CA LYS A 127 -7.76 -7.59 -17.78
C LYS A 127 -8.80 -7.33 -16.70
N LYS A 128 -9.52 -6.19 -16.77
CA LYS A 128 -10.50 -5.79 -15.76
C LYS A 128 -11.61 -6.83 -15.50
N MET A 129 -11.98 -7.61 -16.52
CA MET A 129 -13.01 -8.66 -16.45
C MET A 129 -12.51 -9.99 -15.85
N THR A 130 -11.24 -10.35 -16.07
CA THR A 130 -10.69 -11.69 -15.77
C THR A 130 -10.07 -11.81 -14.38
N GLY A 131 -10.19 -10.77 -13.56
CA GLY A 131 -9.32 -10.54 -12.41
C GLY A 131 -8.08 -9.72 -12.81
N ARG A 132 -7.83 -8.65 -12.05
CA ARG A 132 -6.58 -7.90 -12.10
C ARG A 132 -5.75 -8.26 -10.89
N VAL A 133 -4.49 -8.61 -11.10
CA VAL A 133 -3.54 -8.82 -10.01
C VAL A 133 -2.85 -7.49 -9.77
N GLN A 134 -3.02 -6.91 -8.58
CA GLN A 134 -2.52 -5.56 -8.26
C GLN A 134 -1.61 -5.57 -7.04
N ARG A 135 -0.63 -4.67 -7.03
CA ARG A 135 0.24 -4.35 -5.89
C ARG A 135 0.50 -2.85 -5.86
N ALA A 136 0.64 -2.30 -4.66
CA ALA A 136 1.26 -1.00 -4.50
C ALA A 136 2.76 -1.18 -4.22
N PHE A 137 3.58 -0.35 -4.86
CA PHE A 137 5.04 -0.35 -4.79
C PHE A 137 5.46 0.95 -4.11
N PHE A 138 6.19 0.85 -3.01
CA PHE A 138 6.60 1.99 -2.19
C PHE A 138 8.06 2.35 -2.41
N PHE A 139 8.32 3.64 -2.39
CA PHE A 139 9.64 4.23 -2.58
C PHE A 139 9.85 5.33 -1.53
N VAL A 140 11.07 5.44 -1.02
CA VAL A 140 11.53 6.62 -0.28
C VAL A 140 12.52 7.36 -1.15
N ASN A 141 12.16 8.58 -1.52
CA ASN A 141 12.80 9.28 -2.62
C ASN A 141 12.84 8.37 -3.87
N ASP A 142 14.03 8.05 -4.37
CA ASP A 142 14.22 7.19 -5.54
C ASP A 142 14.60 5.73 -5.18
N ARG A 143 14.65 5.40 -3.88
CA ARG A 143 14.92 4.04 -3.37
C ARG A 143 13.63 3.26 -3.18
N TYR A 144 13.55 2.05 -3.74
CA TYR A 144 12.46 1.12 -3.50
C TYR A 144 12.50 0.54 -2.07
N LEU A 145 11.35 0.54 -1.38
CA LEU A 145 11.19 -0.09 -0.06
C LEU A 145 10.58 -1.50 -0.15
N GLY A 146 9.56 -1.70 -0.99
CA GLY A 146 8.81 -2.95 -1.02
C GLY A 146 7.40 -2.79 -1.60
N THR A 147 6.57 -3.82 -1.43
CA THR A 147 5.14 -3.78 -1.77
C THR A 147 4.25 -3.75 -0.53
N ASP A 148 2.98 -3.35 -0.69
CA ASP A 148 2.01 -3.31 0.41
C ASP A 148 1.81 -4.67 1.10
N THR A 149 1.87 -5.75 0.33
CA THR A 149 1.72 -7.13 0.79
C THR A 149 2.54 -8.11 -0.05
N SER A 150 2.80 -9.31 0.51
CA SER A 150 3.53 -10.40 -0.16
C SER A 150 2.69 -11.12 -1.22
N ALA A 151 1.40 -11.34 -0.94
CA ALA A 151 0.40 -11.80 -1.91
C ALA A 151 -0.34 -10.60 -2.53
N PRO A 152 -0.67 -10.61 -3.82
CA PRO A 152 -1.31 -9.48 -4.50
C PRO A 152 -2.76 -9.25 -4.02
N SER A 153 -3.45 -8.29 -4.64
CA SER A 153 -4.88 -8.02 -4.41
C SER A 153 -5.65 -7.84 -5.72
N ALA A 154 -6.93 -8.21 -5.74
CA ALA A 154 -7.82 -8.01 -6.89
C ALA A 154 -8.15 -6.53 -7.19
N GLY A 155 -7.97 -5.62 -6.22
CA GLY A 155 -8.24 -4.19 -6.41
C GLY A 155 -7.64 -3.28 -5.33
N ILE A 156 -6.73 -2.39 -5.72
CA ILE A 156 -6.10 -1.36 -4.90
C ILE A 156 -6.29 0.00 -5.58
N THR A 157 -6.61 1.05 -4.83
CA THR A 157 -6.38 2.43 -5.29
C THR A 157 -5.70 3.24 -4.19
N VAL A 158 -4.92 4.24 -4.56
CA VAL A 158 -4.51 5.29 -3.63
C VAL A 158 -5.76 6.13 -3.30
N ALA A 159 -5.96 6.44 -2.02
CA ALA A 159 -7.09 7.22 -1.51
C ALA A 159 -6.67 8.55 -0.87
N GLY A 160 -5.39 8.68 -0.50
CA GLY A 160 -4.77 9.91 0.00
C GLY A 160 -3.27 9.70 0.19
N GLN A 161 -2.47 10.76 0.13
CA GLN A 161 -1.03 10.74 0.38
C GLN A 161 -0.58 12.05 1.02
N ASP A 162 0.29 11.95 2.01
CA ASP A 162 1.03 13.04 2.65
C ASP A 162 2.54 12.77 2.48
N ASP A 163 3.41 13.68 2.89
CA ASP A 163 4.87 13.55 2.73
C ASP A 163 5.44 12.20 3.21
N THR A 164 5.00 11.71 4.37
CA THR A 164 5.47 10.44 4.98
C THR A 164 4.40 9.36 5.04
N SER A 165 3.29 9.50 4.30
CA SER A 165 2.16 8.56 4.42
C SER A 165 1.37 8.34 3.14
N VAL A 166 0.83 7.13 2.99
CA VAL A 166 -0.02 6.74 1.86
C VAL A 166 -1.19 5.92 2.36
N THR A 167 -2.41 6.35 2.04
CA THR A 167 -3.62 5.57 2.32
C THR A 167 -4.03 4.79 1.08
N LEU A 168 -3.98 3.46 1.16
CA LEU A 168 -4.50 2.55 0.14
C LEU A 168 -5.92 2.11 0.50
N SER A 169 -6.80 2.01 -0.50
CA SER A 169 -8.17 1.51 -0.34
C SER A 169 -8.36 0.22 -1.14
N TYR A 170 -8.40 -0.89 -0.41
CA TYR A 170 -8.60 -2.24 -0.94
C TYR A 170 -10.08 -2.48 -1.26
N ARG A 171 -10.36 -3.09 -2.41
CA ARG A 171 -11.70 -3.60 -2.77
C ARG A 171 -11.87 -5.00 -2.13
N LEU A 172 -13.00 -5.24 -1.47
CA LEU A 172 -13.21 -6.45 -0.67
C LEU A 172 -14.28 -7.37 -1.25
N PHE A 173 -14.00 -8.66 -1.20
CA PHE A 173 -14.81 -9.75 -1.71
C PHE A 173 -15.32 -10.63 -0.57
N ARG A 174 -16.58 -11.03 -0.63
CA ARG A 174 -17.15 -12.14 0.14
C ARG A 174 -16.82 -13.49 -0.53
N PRO A 175 -16.90 -14.63 0.18
CA PRO A 175 -16.63 -15.96 -0.37
C PRO A 175 -17.29 -16.27 -1.72
N SER A 176 -18.56 -15.87 -1.91
CA SER A 176 -19.32 -16.14 -3.15
C SER A 176 -19.19 -15.06 -4.24
N ASP A 177 -18.44 -13.97 -4.02
CA ASP A 177 -18.35 -12.89 -5.01
C ASP A 177 -17.52 -13.32 -6.25
N PRO A 178 -17.97 -13.06 -7.49
CA PRO A 178 -17.14 -13.20 -8.68
C PRO A 178 -16.16 -12.02 -8.81
N LEU A 179 -15.03 -12.23 -9.49
CA LEU A 179 -13.95 -11.24 -9.61
C LEU A 179 -14.36 -9.89 -10.22
N CYS A 180 -15.41 -9.86 -11.06
CA CYS A 180 -15.98 -8.62 -11.59
C CYS A 180 -16.63 -7.74 -10.50
N CYS A 181 -17.28 -8.39 -9.54
CA CYS A 181 -18.45 -7.85 -8.86
C CYS A 181 -18.40 -8.12 -7.33
N PRO A 182 -17.39 -7.59 -6.61
CA PRO A 182 -17.32 -7.63 -5.16
C PRO A 182 -18.46 -6.87 -4.48
N SER A 183 -19.01 -7.49 -3.44
CA SER A 183 -20.04 -6.97 -2.54
C SER A 183 -19.52 -6.65 -1.13
N GLY A 184 -18.26 -7.00 -0.81
CA GLY A 184 -17.63 -6.76 0.50
C GLY A 184 -17.24 -5.31 0.80
N GLY A 185 -17.49 -4.37 -0.12
CA GLY A 185 -17.18 -2.95 0.05
C GLY A 185 -15.69 -2.64 -0.12
N ARG A 186 -15.16 -1.74 0.72
CA ARG A 186 -13.75 -1.31 0.70
C ARG A 186 -13.19 -1.15 2.11
N ARG A 187 -11.87 -1.38 2.29
CA ARG A 187 -11.14 -1.06 3.53
C ARG A 187 -9.90 -0.23 3.22
N SER A 188 -9.79 0.90 3.90
CA SER A 188 -8.63 1.79 3.80
C SER A 188 -7.59 1.48 4.87
N VAL A 189 -6.32 1.44 4.49
CA VAL A 189 -5.16 1.25 5.37
C VAL A 189 -4.16 2.35 5.06
N ARG A 190 -3.77 3.13 6.08
CA ARG A 190 -2.68 4.11 5.97
C ARG A 190 -1.37 3.39 6.25
N PHE A 191 -0.43 3.50 5.33
CA PHE A 191 0.96 3.11 5.46
C PHE A 191 1.73 4.37 5.87
N VAL A 192 2.61 4.23 6.85
CA VAL A 192 3.41 5.32 7.40
C VAL A 192 4.89 4.96 7.23
N LEU A 193 5.71 5.96 6.94
CA LEU A 193 7.16 5.83 6.93
C LEU A 193 7.71 6.11 8.34
N ASP A 194 8.12 5.05 9.04
CA ASP A 194 8.64 5.11 10.40
C ASP A 194 10.10 4.63 10.38
N ASN A 195 11.05 5.52 10.70
CA ASN A 195 12.50 5.24 10.71
C ASN A 195 13.08 4.63 9.41
N GLY A 196 12.44 4.89 8.25
CA GLY A 196 12.84 4.32 6.96
C GLY A 196 12.14 3.01 6.59
N GLU A 197 11.34 2.44 7.50
CA GLU A 197 10.50 1.26 7.27
C GLU A 197 9.04 1.64 7.02
N LEU A 198 8.27 0.73 6.41
CA LEU A 198 6.88 0.97 6.03
C LEU A 198 5.93 0.22 6.98
N ALA A 199 5.22 0.94 7.85
CA ALA A 199 4.30 0.37 8.81
C ALA A 199 2.82 0.57 8.40
N PRO A 200 1.99 -0.49 8.29
CA PRO A 200 0.55 -0.35 8.13
C PRO A 200 -0.13 -0.04 9.47
N SER A 201 -0.79 1.10 9.56
CA SER A 201 -1.55 1.57 10.75
C SER A 201 -2.62 0.61 11.26
N ARG A 202 -3.08 -0.34 10.44
CA ARG A 202 -4.08 -1.36 10.76
C ARG A 202 -3.79 -2.64 9.97
N PRO A 203 -4.22 -3.83 10.43
CA PRO A 203 -4.09 -5.06 9.67
C PRO A 203 -4.66 -4.94 8.26
N ILE A 204 -3.88 -5.37 7.27
CA ILE A 204 -4.31 -5.41 5.86
C ILE A 204 -5.34 -6.54 5.70
N PRO A 205 -6.41 -6.39 4.90
CA PRO A 205 -7.38 -7.46 4.68
C PRO A 205 -6.71 -8.76 4.21
N PRO A 206 -7.18 -9.96 4.60
CA PRO A 206 -6.59 -11.23 4.17
C PRO A 206 -6.72 -11.45 2.65
N ALA A 207 -5.86 -12.27 2.07
CA ALA A 207 -5.94 -12.69 0.66
C ALA A 207 -6.66 -14.04 0.47
N ASP A 208 -6.89 -14.81 1.54
CA ASP A 208 -7.64 -16.07 1.46
C ASP A 208 -9.04 -15.80 0.86
N PRO A 209 -9.41 -16.39 -0.29
CA PRO A 209 -10.71 -16.17 -0.90
C PRO A 209 -11.88 -16.71 -0.05
N ARG A 210 -11.63 -17.56 0.95
CA ARG A 210 -12.63 -18.06 1.90
C ARG A 210 -12.87 -17.14 3.11
N ALA A 211 -12.01 -16.15 3.34
CA ALA A 211 -12.23 -15.18 4.41
C ALA A 211 -13.51 -14.35 4.17
N ALA A 212 -14.23 -14.01 5.25
CA ALA A 212 -15.51 -13.29 5.17
C ALA A 212 -15.42 -11.95 4.42
N LEU A 213 -14.27 -11.28 4.51
CA LEU A 213 -13.90 -10.11 3.71
C LEU A 213 -12.44 -10.24 3.28
N SER A 214 -12.22 -10.53 2.00
CA SER A 214 -10.92 -10.81 1.41
C SER A 214 -10.53 -9.78 0.35
N ARG A 215 -9.24 -9.46 0.21
CA ARG A 215 -8.71 -8.66 -0.92
C ARG A 215 -8.41 -9.50 -2.17
N ARG A 216 -8.32 -10.84 -1.98
CA ARG A 216 -8.04 -11.91 -2.96
C ARG A 216 -6.77 -11.72 -3.78
#